data_AF-A0A9W8N9G7-F1
#
_entry.id   AF-A0A9W8N9G7-F1
#
_cell.length_a   1.000
_cell.length_b   1.000
_cell.length_c   1.000
_cell.angle_alpha   90.00
_cell.angle_beta   90.00
_cell.angle_gamma   90.00
#
_symmetry.space_group_name_H-M   'P 1'
#
loop_
_entity.id
_entity.type
_entity.pdbx_description
1 polymer ?
#
loop_
_entity_poly.entity_id
_entity_poly.type
_entity_poly.pdbx_seq_one_letter_code
_entity_poly.pdbx_strand_id
1 'polypeptide(L)'
;MRPWFQFIRKFARWPGRAIVSNVSEAEGSGPRDALVFGTHSSTTPTTHSSNSTGSSTPTANQTLFTAAIYTQHLLKRITMLSFITLFGAALVAANPLVLPTVGSGTAPDPATIQISSVSASGNGCPQGTVSTELSPDRQIVTFGFDAFQTYIGPGTSVADRTKNCQLHLNLVYPGGFQYAVVESTYHGYAQLEKGVTGTFYSTYYFSQSPADTTTTTTSITGGVSPWNFGDVYTKQDLVPTASIIWSPCGATGILNVNNRIALTTTNSTAYGTISDDDATVALTQQVHVAWQACK
;
A
#
# COMPACT_ATOMS: atom_id res chain seq x y z
N MET A 1 20.36 -34.67 21.86
CA MET A 1 19.17 -35.05 21.05
C MET A 1 18.16 -33.92 21.16
N ARG A 2 17.54 -33.35 20.12
CA ARG A 2 17.75 -33.36 18.66
C ARG A 2 17.67 -31.90 18.16
N PRO A 3 18.31 -31.51 17.03
CA PRO A 3 18.25 -30.13 16.53
C PRO A 3 17.02 -29.89 15.64
N TRP A 4 16.40 -28.71 15.76
CA TRP A 4 15.46 -28.13 14.79
C TRP A 4 15.71 -26.62 14.68
N PHE A 5 16.72 -26.28 13.88
CA PHE A 5 17.01 -24.94 13.35
C PHE A 5 17.34 -25.12 11.86
N GLN A 6 17.23 -24.06 11.05
CA GLN A 6 17.42 -24.03 9.57
C GLN A 6 16.23 -24.46 8.70
N PHE A 7 15.06 -23.87 8.95
CA PHE A 7 14.05 -23.45 7.96
C PHE A 7 13.43 -22.19 8.59
N ILE A 8 13.34 -21.01 7.97
CA ILE A 8 13.12 -20.66 6.55
C ILE A 8 14.16 -19.63 6.08
N ARG A 9 14.78 -19.85 4.90
CA ARG A 9 15.56 -18.82 4.17
C ARG A 9 15.55 -19.06 2.66
N LYS A 10 14.35 -19.10 2.07
CA LYS A 10 14.10 -19.22 0.62
C LYS A 10 12.63 -18.91 0.31
N PHE A 11 12.32 -17.68 -0.11
CA PHE A 11 11.21 -17.34 -1.02
C PHE A 11 11.25 -15.84 -1.42
N ALA A 12 12.26 -15.45 -2.20
CA ALA A 12 12.30 -14.16 -2.90
C ALA A 12 13.36 -14.21 -4.02
N ARG A 13 13.02 -14.76 -5.19
CA ARG A 13 13.86 -14.59 -6.40
C ARG A 13 13.01 -14.59 -7.66
N TRP A 14 12.50 -13.42 -8.01
CA TRP A 14 11.90 -13.17 -9.32
C TRP A 14 12.96 -13.24 -10.44
N PRO A 15 12.57 -13.59 -11.69
CA PRO A 15 13.51 -13.91 -12.76
C PRO A 15 14.16 -12.66 -13.37
N GLY A 16 15.40 -12.37 -12.95
CA GLY A 16 16.23 -11.34 -13.57
C GLY A 16 16.63 -11.70 -15.01
N ARG A 17 16.39 -10.77 -15.94
CA ARG A 17 16.86 -10.86 -17.34
C ARG A 17 18.39 -10.79 -17.37
N ALA A 18 19.04 -11.67 -18.14
CA ALA A 18 20.50 -11.76 -18.16
C ALA A 18 21.16 -10.51 -18.76
N ILE A 19 22.16 -9.98 -18.05
CA ILE A 19 23.14 -9.02 -18.59
C ILE A 19 24.45 -9.79 -18.77
N VAL A 20 24.96 -9.82 -20.00
CA VAL A 20 26.25 -10.43 -20.31
C VAL A 20 27.37 -9.56 -19.75
N SER A 21 28.24 -10.14 -18.93
CA SER A 21 29.51 -9.53 -18.51
C SER A 21 30.64 -10.50 -18.83
N ASN A 22 31.46 -10.15 -19.81
CA ASN A 22 32.67 -10.89 -20.13
C ASN A 22 33.71 -10.61 -19.03
N VAL A 23 34.17 -11.65 -18.34
CA VAL A 23 35.39 -11.64 -17.53
C VAL A 23 36.24 -12.82 -17.98
N SER A 24 37.55 -12.58 -18.07
CA SER A 24 38.53 -13.45 -18.74
C SER A 24 38.71 -14.82 -18.09
N GLU A 25 39.04 -15.80 -18.91
CA GLU A 25 39.49 -17.13 -18.49
C GLU A 25 40.78 -17.06 -17.67
N ALA A 26 40.94 -18.01 -16.75
CA ALA A 26 42.20 -18.34 -16.10
C ALA A 26 42.26 -19.86 -15.89
N GLU A 27 43.28 -20.52 -16.43
CA GLU A 27 43.43 -21.98 -16.35
C GLU A 27 43.89 -22.44 -14.96
N GLY A 28 43.50 -23.66 -14.56
CA GLY A 28 43.82 -24.22 -13.24
C GLY A 28 43.64 -25.73 -13.18
N SER A 29 44.60 -26.49 -13.71
CA SER A 29 44.54 -27.95 -13.84
C SER A 29 44.74 -28.72 -12.52
N GLY A 30 43.93 -29.75 -12.26
CA GLY A 30 44.14 -30.71 -11.17
C GLY A 30 43.20 -31.94 -11.27
N PRO A 31 43.72 -33.18 -11.42
CA PRO A 31 42.89 -34.36 -11.69
C PRO A 31 42.60 -35.24 -10.46
N ARG A 32 41.54 -36.07 -10.54
CA ARG A 32 41.50 -37.45 -10.02
C ARG A 32 40.28 -38.24 -10.50
N ASP A 33 40.59 -39.27 -11.30
CA ASP A 33 40.08 -40.65 -11.29
C ASP A 33 38.56 -40.92 -11.24
N ALA A 34 38.10 -41.68 -12.24
CA ALA A 34 36.73 -42.15 -12.38
C ALA A 34 36.47 -43.50 -11.69
N LEU A 35 35.21 -43.75 -11.32
CA LEU A 35 34.66 -45.10 -11.20
C LEU A 35 33.33 -45.21 -11.98
N VAL A 36 33.02 -46.43 -12.38
CA VAL A 36 32.01 -46.79 -13.40
C VAL A 36 30.80 -47.47 -12.72
N PHE A 37 29.81 -47.88 -13.53
CA PHE A 37 28.56 -48.57 -13.19
C PHE A 37 27.42 -47.64 -12.70
N GLY A 38 26.18 -47.78 -13.18
CA GLY A 38 25.70 -48.68 -14.24
C GLY A 38 24.29 -48.31 -14.71
N THR A 39 23.95 -48.64 -15.96
CA THR A 39 22.67 -48.28 -16.60
C THR A 39 21.55 -49.27 -16.25
N HIS A 40 20.36 -48.76 -15.93
CA HIS A 40 19.11 -49.54 -15.96
C HIS A 40 17.97 -48.73 -16.59
N SER A 41 16.97 -49.44 -17.12
CA SER A 41 16.00 -48.93 -18.11
C SER A 41 14.55 -48.91 -17.64
N SER A 42 13.69 -48.25 -18.42
CA SER A 42 12.20 -48.34 -18.44
C SER A 42 11.46 -47.72 -17.23
N THR A 43 10.19 -47.29 -17.30
CA THR A 43 9.15 -47.49 -18.36
C THR A 43 8.20 -46.29 -18.48
N THR A 44 7.47 -46.20 -19.60
CA THR A 44 6.40 -45.22 -19.91
C THR A 44 5.17 -45.34 -19.01
N PRO A 45 4.48 -44.23 -18.66
CA PRO A 45 3.16 -44.27 -18.03
C PRO A 45 2.02 -44.49 -19.06
N THR A 46 0.99 -45.26 -18.69
CA THR A 46 -0.18 -45.56 -19.53
C THR A 46 -1.39 -44.69 -19.18
N THR A 47 -2.20 -44.36 -20.19
CA THR A 47 -3.49 -43.68 -20.05
C THR A 47 -4.61 -44.65 -19.70
N HIS A 48 -5.49 -44.30 -18.77
CA HIS A 48 -6.77 -44.98 -18.56
C HIS A 48 -7.94 -44.04 -18.76
N SER A 49 -8.91 -44.48 -19.57
CA SER A 49 -10.22 -43.84 -19.77
C SER A 49 -11.32 -44.67 -19.13
N SER A 50 -12.29 -44.03 -18.50
CA SER A 50 -13.59 -44.62 -18.16
C SER A 50 -14.70 -43.63 -18.53
N ASN A 51 -15.80 -44.15 -19.08
CA ASN A 51 -16.88 -43.37 -19.67
C ASN A 51 -18.23 -43.85 -19.10
N SER A 52 -19.17 -42.94 -18.82
CA SER A 52 -20.50 -43.29 -18.33
C SER A 52 -21.57 -42.28 -18.78
N THR A 53 -22.47 -42.74 -19.65
CA THR A 53 -23.77 -42.13 -19.98
C THR A 53 -24.68 -42.02 -18.75
N GLY A 54 -25.69 -41.15 -18.67
CA GLY A 54 -26.26 -40.20 -19.66
C GLY A 54 -27.58 -39.60 -19.12
N SER A 55 -28.50 -39.16 -20.01
CA SER A 55 -29.83 -38.57 -19.71
C SER A 55 -29.86 -37.09 -19.24
N SER A 56 -30.89 -36.29 -19.52
CA SER A 56 -31.23 -35.71 -20.84
C SER A 56 -32.29 -34.58 -20.77
N THR A 57 -31.91 -33.33 -21.06
CA THR A 57 -32.74 -32.20 -21.58
C THR A 57 -33.98 -31.69 -20.78
N PRO A 58 -34.51 -30.48 -21.05
CA PRO A 58 -33.98 -29.31 -21.78
C PRO A 58 -33.64 -28.17 -20.75
N THR A 59 -33.83 -26.84 -20.86
CA THR A 59 -34.46 -25.92 -21.84
C THR A 59 -33.83 -24.50 -21.74
N ALA A 60 -34.41 -23.52 -22.45
CA ALA A 60 -33.95 -22.14 -22.63
C ALA A 60 -34.18 -21.18 -21.43
N ASN A 61 -33.19 -20.30 -21.18
CA ASN A 61 -33.39 -18.84 -21.14
C ASN A 61 -32.03 -18.08 -21.00
N GLN A 62 -31.33 -17.85 -22.12
CA GLN A 62 -30.13 -16.99 -22.19
C GLN A 62 -30.15 -16.01 -23.38
N THR A 63 -31.27 -15.31 -23.57
CA THR A 63 -31.37 -14.14 -24.46
C THR A 63 -32.55 -13.27 -24.02
N LEU A 64 -32.33 -12.15 -23.30
CA LEU A 64 -33.24 -10.99 -23.16
C LEU A 64 -32.74 -9.90 -22.16
N PHE A 65 -31.47 -9.48 -22.23
CA PHE A 65 -30.94 -8.37 -21.40
C PHE A 65 -30.22 -7.25 -22.19
N THR A 66 -30.50 -7.13 -23.49
CA THR A 66 -29.85 -6.16 -24.39
C THR A 66 -30.86 -5.44 -25.30
N ALA A 67 -31.92 -4.86 -24.71
CA ALA A 67 -32.98 -4.17 -25.47
C ALA A 67 -33.70 -3.00 -24.73
N ALA A 68 -33.15 -2.50 -23.61
CA ALA A 68 -33.90 -1.66 -22.66
C ALA A 68 -33.45 -0.18 -22.56
N ILE A 69 -32.61 0.33 -23.48
CA ILE A 69 -32.07 1.70 -23.42
C ILE A 69 -32.14 2.40 -24.80
N TYR A 70 -33.33 2.59 -25.39
CA TYR A 70 -33.44 3.36 -26.65
C TYR A 70 -34.79 4.07 -26.96
N THR A 71 -35.68 4.30 -25.98
CA THR A 71 -37.09 4.70 -26.27
C THR A 71 -37.70 5.82 -25.39
N GLN A 72 -36.94 6.81 -24.91
CA GLN A 72 -37.51 7.94 -24.13
C GLN A 72 -37.17 9.38 -24.58
N HIS A 73 -36.53 9.61 -25.73
CA HIS A 73 -36.16 10.96 -26.20
C HIS A 73 -37.07 11.57 -27.29
N LEU A 74 -38.32 11.11 -27.44
CA LEU A 74 -39.20 11.51 -28.55
C LEU A 74 -40.60 12.04 -28.16
N LEU A 75 -40.71 12.87 -27.10
CA LEU A 75 -41.99 13.53 -26.75
C LEU A 75 -41.88 14.85 -25.95
N LYS A 76 -40.77 15.62 -26.13
CA LYS A 76 -40.58 16.98 -25.56
C LYS A 76 -40.07 18.00 -26.59
N ARG A 77 -40.75 18.07 -27.74
CA ARG A 77 -40.74 19.20 -28.68
C ARG A 77 -42.21 19.47 -29.03
N ILE A 78 -42.61 20.73 -29.18
CA ILE A 78 -43.98 21.22 -28.93
C ILE A 78 -44.24 21.17 -27.40
N THR A 79 -44.56 22.25 -26.67
CA THR A 79 -45.06 23.59 -27.06
C THR A 79 -44.38 24.70 -26.24
N MET A 80 -43.80 25.73 -26.90
CA MET A 80 -43.74 27.10 -26.38
C MET A 80 -43.24 28.07 -27.46
N LEU A 81 -44.18 28.68 -28.18
CA LEU A 81 -43.99 29.94 -28.89
C LEU A 81 -44.97 30.96 -28.30
N SER A 82 -44.68 32.25 -28.51
CA SER A 82 -45.59 33.38 -28.28
C SER A 82 -45.99 33.69 -26.83
N PHE A 83 -45.16 34.49 -26.16
CA PHE A 83 -45.65 35.73 -25.55
C PHE A 83 -44.66 36.87 -25.87
N ILE A 84 -45.18 37.97 -26.40
CA ILE A 84 -44.42 39.19 -26.72
C ILE A 84 -45.11 40.35 -26.01
N THR A 85 -44.43 40.98 -25.06
CA THR A 85 -44.73 42.37 -24.66
C THR A 85 -43.52 43.04 -23.99
N LEU A 86 -42.95 44.01 -24.70
CA LEU A 86 -42.45 45.29 -24.21
C LEU A 86 -42.17 45.45 -22.69
N PHE A 87 -40.89 45.53 -22.32
CA PHE A 87 -40.44 46.40 -21.22
C PHE A 87 -39.17 47.15 -21.64
N GLY A 88 -38.99 48.37 -21.14
CA GLY A 88 -38.06 49.36 -21.68
C GLY A 88 -36.58 49.10 -21.39
N ALA A 89 -35.71 49.64 -22.25
CA ALA A 89 -34.26 49.54 -22.07
C ALA A 89 -33.77 50.45 -20.92
N ALA A 90 -33.25 49.82 -19.87
CA ALA A 90 -32.46 50.47 -18.83
C ALA A 90 -31.01 49.95 -18.91
N LEU A 91 -30.18 50.60 -19.71
CA LEU A 91 -28.75 50.30 -19.85
C LEU A 91 -27.98 50.78 -18.61
N VAL A 92 -28.12 50.05 -17.50
CA VAL A 92 -27.19 50.17 -16.37
C VAL A 92 -25.84 49.62 -16.80
N ALA A 93 -24.80 50.45 -16.75
CA ALA A 93 -23.43 50.04 -17.03
C ALA A 93 -22.90 49.13 -15.90
N ALA A 94 -23.28 47.85 -15.95
CA ALA A 94 -22.72 46.82 -15.10
C ALA A 94 -21.26 46.58 -15.50
N ASN A 95 -20.32 47.28 -14.85
CA ASN A 95 -18.92 46.86 -14.85
C ASN A 95 -18.90 45.39 -14.40
N PRO A 96 -18.34 44.46 -15.20
CA PRO A 96 -18.13 43.10 -14.73
C PRO A 96 -17.11 43.18 -13.60
N LEU A 97 -17.59 43.02 -12.36
CA LEU A 97 -16.70 42.75 -11.23
C LEU A 97 -15.97 41.46 -11.56
N VAL A 98 -14.67 41.58 -11.84
CA VAL A 98 -13.76 40.44 -11.93
C VAL A 98 -13.56 39.93 -10.50
N LEU A 99 -14.58 39.24 -10.01
CA LEU A 99 -14.45 38.32 -8.89
C LEU A 99 -13.30 37.38 -9.27
N PRO A 100 -12.25 37.26 -8.43
CA PRO A 100 -11.25 36.24 -8.67
C PRO A 100 -12.00 34.90 -8.72
N THR A 101 -11.79 34.14 -9.79
CA THR A 101 -12.37 32.79 -9.87
C THR A 101 -11.74 31.95 -8.78
N VAL A 102 -12.49 31.74 -7.70
CA VAL A 102 -12.14 30.79 -6.65
C VAL A 102 -12.30 29.42 -7.27
N GLY A 103 -11.25 28.98 -7.96
CA GLY A 103 -11.27 27.79 -8.79
C GLY A 103 -11.69 26.58 -7.96
N SER A 104 -12.70 25.84 -8.42
CA SER A 104 -13.10 24.56 -7.85
C SER A 104 -11.85 23.69 -7.71
N GLY A 105 -11.42 23.48 -6.45
CA GLY A 105 -10.04 23.14 -6.08
C GLY A 105 -9.42 22.07 -6.95
N THR A 106 -8.73 22.50 -8.00
CA THR A 106 -8.18 21.59 -9.01
C THR A 106 -6.85 21.12 -8.49
N ALA A 107 -6.68 19.81 -8.28
CA ALA A 107 -5.42 19.26 -7.76
C ALA A 107 -4.24 19.75 -8.63
N PRO A 108 -3.07 20.05 -8.03
CA PRO A 108 -1.91 20.51 -8.79
C PRO A 108 -1.52 19.46 -9.84
N ASP A 109 -0.96 19.92 -10.97
CA ASP A 109 -0.47 19.04 -12.04
C ASP A 109 0.46 17.97 -11.43
N PRO A 110 0.13 16.66 -11.52
CA PRO A 110 0.94 15.61 -10.92
C PRO A 110 2.40 15.63 -11.36
N ALA A 111 2.74 16.12 -12.56
CA ALA A 111 4.12 16.24 -13.03
C ALA A 111 4.97 17.24 -12.20
N THR A 112 4.31 18.14 -11.47
CA THR A 112 4.92 19.15 -10.59
C THR A 112 5.04 18.69 -9.12
N ILE A 113 4.55 17.49 -8.80
CA ILE A 113 4.60 16.89 -7.46
C ILE A 113 5.70 15.82 -7.47
N GLN A 114 6.72 15.97 -6.63
CA GLN A 114 7.85 15.02 -6.61
C GLN A 114 8.36 14.79 -5.19
N ILE A 115 8.71 13.54 -4.88
CA ILE A 115 9.59 13.26 -3.74
C ILE A 115 11.02 13.66 -4.11
N SER A 116 11.58 14.55 -3.29
CA SER A 116 12.97 15.02 -3.42
C SER A 116 13.94 14.14 -2.64
N SER A 117 13.59 13.76 -1.41
CA SER A 117 14.39 12.87 -0.55
C SER A 117 13.53 12.08 0.42
N VAL A 118 14.01 10.90 0.79
CA VAL A 118 13.40 9.99 1.78
C VAL A 118 14.48 9.56 2.77
N SER A 119 14.13 9.42 4.04
CA SER A 119 14.97 8.76 5.04
C SER A 119 14.12 8.08 6.12
N ALA A 120 14.74 7.19 6.89
CA ALA A 120 14.09 6.47 7.99
C ALA A 120 15.02 6.41 9.21
N SER A 121 14.42 6.35 10.40
CA SER A 121 15.11 6.22 11.69
C SER A 121 14.25 5.47 12.71
N GLY A 122 14.85 4.97 13.80
CA GLY A 122 14.14 4.28 14.87
C GLY A 122 14.66 2.86 15.13
N ASN A 123 14.17 2.21 16.19
CA ASN A 123 14.62 0.87 16.60
C ASN A 123 13.98 -0.28 15.81
N GLY A 124 12.93 0.00 15.03
CA GLY A 124 12.29 -0.91 14.09
C GLY A 124 12.85 -0.84 12.68
N CYS A 125 13.59 0.20 12.33
CA CYS A 125 14.22 0.33 11.02
C CYS A 125 15.63 0.94 11.11
N PRO A 126 16.64 0.15 11.54
CA PRO A 126 18.03 0.54 11.50
C PRO A 126 18.50 0.99 10.09
N GLN A 127 19.60 1.74 10.04
CA GLN A 127 20.18 2.13 8.74
C GLN A 127 20.56 0.90 7.91
N GLY A 128 20.14 0.89 6.64
CA GLY A 128 20.36 -0.22 5.73
C GLY A 128 19.31 -1.35 5.78
N THR A 129 18.27 -1.25 6.62
CA THR A 129 17.14 -2.21 6.67
C THR A 129 15.83 -1.63 6.13
N VAL A 130 15.92 -0.54 5.35
CA VAL A 130 14.80 0.07 4.64
C VAL A 130 15.22 0.25 3.19
N SER A 131 14.48 -0.40 2.31
CA SER A 131 14.56 -0.15 0.87
C SER A 131 13.53 0.92 0.49
N THR A 132 13.92 1.85 -0.37
CA THR A 132 13.04 2.92 -0.87
C THR A 132 13.07 2.93 -2.39
N GLU A 133 12.07 2.34 -3.04
CA GLU A 133 11.95 2.34 -4.49
C GLU A 133 11.10 3.51 -4.96
N LEU A 134 11.75 4.51 -5.58
CA LEU A 134 11.06 5.63 -6.24
C LEU A 134 10.74 5.27 -7.70
N SER A 135 9.49 5.47 -8.15
CA SER A 135 9.13 5.28 -9.55
C SER A 135 9.78 6.31 -10.49
N PRO A 136 9.86 6.04 -11.81
CA PRO A 136 10.56 6.92 -12.76
C PRO A 136 9.98 8.34 -12.89
N ASP A 137 8.67 8.48 -12.70
CA ASP A 137 7.93 9.76 -12.64
C ASP A 137 8.09 10.49 -11.30
N ARG A 138 8.77 9.89 -10.32
CA ARG A 138 8.83 10.30 -8.90
C ARG A 138 7.46 10.39 -8.24
N GLN A 139 6.48 9.64 -8.77
CA GLN A 139 5.11 9.54 -8.29
C GLN A 139 4.79 8.24 -7.53
N ILE A 140 5.77 7.52 -6.97
CA ILE A 140 5.63 6.40 -6.02
C ILE A 140 6.89 6.36 -5.15
N VAL A 141 6.76 6.04 -3.86
CA VAL A 141 7.83 5.42 -3.06
C VAL A 141 7.31 4.13 -2.41
N THR A 142 7.92 2.99 -2.69
CA THR A 142 7.66 1.77 -1.91
C THR A 142 8.70 1.68 -0.80
N PHE A 143 8.25 1.57 0.46
CA PHE A 143 9.12 1.22 1.59
C PHE A 143 9.06 -0.28 1.84
N GLY A 144 10.17 -0.99 1.67
CA GLY A 144 10.33 -2.36 2.15
C GLY A 144 11.14 -2.40 3.45
N PHE A 145 10.73 -3.20 4.42
CA PHE A 145 11.31 -3.26 5.77
C PHE A 145 11.98 -4.60 6.07
N ASP A 146 13.31 -4.65 6.08
CA ASP A 146 14.06 -5.90 6.34
C ASP A 146 14.15 -6.28 7.83
N ALA A 147 13.71 -5.40 8.76
CA ALA A 147 13.95 -5.56 10.19
C ALA A 147 12.83 -5.04 11.14
N PHE A 148 11.65 -4.66 10.62
CA PHE A 148 10.58 -4.08 11.43
C PHE A 148 9.73 -5.16 12.12
N GLN A 149 10.36 -5.93 13.00
CA GLN A 149 9.73 -7.07 13.68
C GLN A 149 9.73 -6.94 15.22
N THR A 150 8.55 -7.16 15.80
CA THR A 150 8.33 -7.23 17.26
C THR A 150 8.21 -8.66 17.76
N TYR A 151 8.63 -8.90 19.00
CA TYR A 151 8.50 -10.19 19.69
C TYR A 151 8.06 -10.01 21.14
N ILE A 152 7.25 -10.95 21.64
CA ILE A 152 6.91 -11.09 23.05
C ILE A 152 6.88 -12.57 23.45
N GLY A 153 7.15 -12.85 24.73
CA GLY A 153 7.20 -14.18 25.32
C GLY A 153 8.52 -14.43 26.06
N PRO A 154 8.69 -15.62 26.67
CA PRO A 154 9.94 -16.02 27.31
C PRO A 154 11.17 -15.83 26.40
N GLY A 155 12.28 -15.32 26.96
CA GLY A 155 13.53 -15.08 26.21
C GLY A 155 13.57 -13.79 25.37
N THR A 156 12.45 -13.09 25.15
CA THR A 156 12.41 -11.80 24.43
C THR A 156 12.83 -10.63 25.33
N SER A 157 13.47 -9.59 24.76
CA SER A 157 13.79 -8.38 25.53
C SER A 157 12.60 -7.42 25.59
N VAL A 158 12.60 -6.48 26.53
CA VAL A 158 11.59 -5.41 26.60
C VAL A 158 11.63 -4.52 25.35
N ALA A 159 12.80 -4.37 24.71
CA ALA A 159 12.99 -3.60 23.48
C ALA A 159 12.55 -4.34 22.21
N ASP A 160 12.12 -5.60 22.30
CA ASP A 160 11.51 -6.35 21.20
C ASP A 160 9.99 -6.28 21.23
N ARG A 161 9.40 -6.03 22.40
CA ARG A 161 7.95 -5.83 22.56
C ARG A 161 7.44 -4.57 21.89
N THR A 162 8.30 -3.61 21.55
CA THR A 162 7.89 -2.46 20.73
C THR A 162 9.00 -2.00 19.81
N LYS A 163 8.67 -1.93 18.52
CA LYS A 163 9.53 -1.39 17.46
C LYS A 163 8.85 -0.15 16.88
N ASN A 164 9.68 0.80 16.47
CA ASN A 164 9.29 2.08 15.92
C ASN A 164 10.11 2.37 14.66
N CYS A 165 9.44 2.72 13.58
CA CYS A 165 10.05 3.27 12.37
C CYS A 165 9.47 4.65 12.07
N GLN A 166 10.31 5.67 12.20
CA GLN A 166 10.04 7.04 11.83
C GLN A 166 10.55 7.28 10.41
N LEU A 167 9.62 7.37 9.46
CA LEU A 167 9.88 7.79 8.09
C LEU A 167 9.85 9.32 8.00
N HIS A 168 10.71 9.88 7.14
CA HIS A 168 10.75 11.30 6.82
C HIS A 168 10.72 11.46 5.28
N LEU A 169 9.67 12.09 4.76
CA LEU A 169 9.45 12.30 3.33
C LEU A 169 9.48 13.80 3.03
N ASN A 170 10.37 14.22 2.13
CA ASN A 170 10.47 15.62 1.69
C ASN A 170 9.83 15.79 0.31
N LEU A 171 8.64 16.38 0.27
CA LEU A 171 7.86 16.57 -0.96
C LEU A 171 8.04 18.00 -1.49
N VAL A 172 8.20 18.10 -2.81
CA VAL A 172 8.13 19.35 -3.57
C VAL A 172 6.81 19.36 -4.34
N TYR A 173 6.09 20.46 -4.25
CA TYR A 173 4.77 20.66 -4.87
C TYR A 173 4.56 22.16 -5.17
N PRO A 174 3.61 22.54 -6.05
CA PRO A 174 3.39 23.95 -6.39
C PRO A 174 3.00 24.81 -5.18
N GLY A 175 3.53 26.03 -5.15
CA GLY A 175 3.07 27.05 -4.21
C GLY A 175 1.59 27.38 -4.41
N GLY A 176 0.88 27.67 -3.32
CA GLY A 176 -0.58 27.86 -3.33
C GLY A 176 -1.40 26.60 -3.10
N PHE A 177 -0.76 25.44 -2.89
CA PHE A 177 -1.41 24.18 -2.52
C PHE A 177 -0.95 23.65 -1.16
N GLN A 178 -1.79 22.78 -0.59
CA GLN A 178 -1.51 21.98 0.61
C GLN A 178 -1.93 20.54 0.35
N TYR A 179 -1.26 19.59 1.01
CA TYR A 179 -1.61 18.17 1.02
C TYR A 179 -1.82 17.65 2.44
N ALA A 180 -2.59 16.57 2.59
CA ALA A 180 -2.85 15.93 3.87
C ALA A 180 -3.00 14.42 3.71
N VAL A 181 -2.32 13.63 4.56
CA VAL A 181 -2.50 12.17 4.62
C VAL A 181 -3.93 11.85 5.05
N VAL A 182 -4.62 10.95 4.33
CA VAL A 182 -5.95 10.46 4.76
C VAL A 182 -6.09 8.94 4.80
N GLU A 183 -5.26 8.15 4.13
CA GLU A 183 -5.31 6.68 4.23
C GLU A 183 -3.95 5.99 3.97
N SER A 184 -3.52 5.06 4.80
CA SER A 184 -2.27 4.30 4.56
C SER A 184 -2.46 2.79 4.70
N THR A 185 -1.84 2.02 3.81
CA THR A 185 -1.92 0.55 3.82
C THR A 185 -0.57 -0.08 4.15
N TYR A 186 -0.59 -1.07 5.04
CA TYR A 186 0.57 -1.82 5.54
C TYR A 186 0.37 -3.31 5.32
N HIS A 187 1.47 -4.02 5.05
CA HIS A 187 1.50 -5.47 4.90
C HIS A 187 2.57 -6.10 5.78
N GLY A 188 2.25 -7.25 6.36
CA GLY A 188 3.23 -8.03 7.12
C GLY A 188 2.64 -9.34 7.64
N TYR A 189 3.33 -9.95 8.60
CA TYR A 189 2.95 -11.24 9.18
C TYR A 189 2.68 -11.11 10.68
N ALA A 190 1.57 -11.70 11.16
CA ALA A 190 1.19 -11.69 12.58
C ALA A 190 0.90 -13.11 13.09
N GLN A 191 1.62 -13.54 14.11
CA GLN A 191 1.35 -14.78 14.86
C GLN A 191 1.31 -14.47 16.35
N LEU A 192 0.13 -14.61 16.98
CA LEU A 192 -0.14 -14.24 18.36
C LEU A 192 -0.88 -15.36 19.12
N GLU A 193 -0.29 -15.87 20.19
CA GLU A 193 -0.95 -16.82 21.08
C GLU A 193 -2.06 -16.17 21.93
N LYS A 194 -2.89 -17.00 22.56
CA LYS A 194 -4.01 -16.54 23.39
C LYS A 194 -3.54 -15.66 24.55
N GLY A 195 -4.11 -14.46 24.61
CA GLY A 195 -3.82 -13.45 25.63
C GLY A 195 -2.78 -12.42 25.22
N VAL A 196 -2.15 -12.57 24.05
CA VAL A 196 -1.29 -11.54 23.42
C VAL A 196 -2.14 -10.63 22.53
N THR A 197 -1.89 -9.32 22.59
CA THR A 197 -2.46 -8.33 21.67
C THR A 197 -1.35 -7.45 21.11
N GLY A 198 -1.28 -7.34 19.79
CA GLY A 198 -0.42 -6.41 19.09
C GLY A 198 -1.20 -5.17 18.66
N THR A 199 -0.74 -4.01 19.09
CA THR A 199 -1.31 -2.70 18.74
C THR A 199 -0.38 -1.96 17.79
N PHE A 200 -0.98 -1.45 16.71
CA PHE A 200 -0.34 -0.62 15.71
C PHE A 200 -0.73 0.84 15.97
N TYR A 201 0.25 1.73 15.95
CA TYR A 201 0.06 3.17 15.93
C TYR A 201 0.75 3.73 14.70
N SER A 202 0.05 4.54 13.92
CA SER A 202 0.64 5.27 12.80
C SER A 202 0.37 6.75 13.04
N THR A 203 1.43 7.53 13.25
CA THR A 203 1.35 8.93 13.66
C THR A 203 1.91 9.82 12.56
N TYR A 204 1.12 10.81 12.13
CA TYR A 204 1.43 11.72 11.05
C TYR A 204 1.58 13.14 11.61
N TYR A 205 2.64 13.83 11.19
CA TYR A 205 2.88 15.25 11.53
C TYR A 205 3.86 15.89 10.54
N PHE A 206 3.78 17.21 10.38
CA PHE A 206 4.71 17.97 9.55
C PHE A 206 5.80 18.59 10.43
N SER A 207 7.08 18.52 10.03
CA SER A 207 8.19 19.08 10.83
C SER A 207 8.07 20.60 11.04
N GLN A 208 7.30 21.26 10.19
CA GLN A 208 7.01 22.70 10.24
C GLN A 208 5.89 23.06 11.23
N SER A 209 5.01 22.12 11.59
CA SER A 209 4.02 22.28 12.67
C SER A 209 3.86 20.94 13.43
N PRO A 210 4.84 20.56 14.26
CA PRO A 210 4.81 19.27 14.97
C PRO A 210 3.75 19.22 16.08
N ALA A 211 3.14 20.36 16.44
CA ALA A 211 1.98 20.40 17.33
C ALA A 211 0.72 19.82 16.65
N ASP A 212 0.61 19.97 15.32
CA ASP A 212 -0.47 19.40 14.51
C ASP A 212 -0.14 17.93 14.20
N THR A 213 -0.50 17.05 15.13
CA THR A 213 -0.26 15.60 15.05
C THR A 213 -1.58 14.84 15.03
N THR A 214 -1.69 13.82 14.17
CA THR A 214 -2.82 12.88 14.14
C THR A 214 -2.32 11.44 14.20
N THR A 215 -3.04 10.55 14.89
CA THR A 215 -2.63 9.16 15.12
C THR A 215 -3.78 8.22 14.88
N THR A 216 -3.61 7.27 13.95
CA THR A 216 -4.47 6.10 13.79
C THR A 216 -4.03 4.97 14.72
N THR A 217 -4.96 4.12 15.14
CA THR A 217 -4.65 2.98 16.02
C THR A 217 -5.53 1.78 15.69
N THR A 218 -4.90 0.62 15.54
CA THR A 218 -5.55 -0.66 15.23
C THR A 218 -4.94 -1.74 16.14
N SER A 219 -5.61 -2.87 16.34
CA SER A 219 -5.04 -3.98 17.10
C SER A 219 -5.45 -5.34 16.57
N ILE A 220 -4.51 -6.28 16.61
CA ILE A 220 -4.72 -7.70 16.34
C ILE A 220 -4.60 -8.45 17.68
N THR A 221 -5.56 -9.32 17.98
CA THR A 221 -5.60 -10.09 19.23
C THR A 221 -5.41 -11.58 18.93
N GLY A 222 -4.51 -12.21 19.69
CA GLY A 222 -4.14 -13.62 19.56
C GLY A 222 -5.09 -14.59 20.23
N GLY A 223 -4.89 -15.88 19.95
CA GLY A 223 -5.76 -16.96 20.45
C GLY A 223 -7.04 -17.18 19.64
N VAL A 224 -7.18 -16.52 18.49
CA VAL A 224 -8.23 -16.74 17.48
C VAL A 224 -7.60 -16.99 16.11
N SER A 225 -8.37 -17.60 15.21
CA SER A 225 -7.96 -17.73 13.81
C SER A 225 -8.00 -16.35 13.11
N PRO A 226 -7.07 -16.03 12.20
CA PRO A 226 -5.92 -16.85 11.79
C PRO A 226 -4.68 -16.69 12.69
N TRP A 227 -4.61 -15.62 13.48
CA TRP A 227 -3.41 -15.17 14.20
C TRP A 227 -2.80 -16.21 15.17
N ASN A 228 -3.58 -17.12 15.74
CA ASN A 228 -3.05 -18.20 16.58
C ASN A 228 -2.15 -19.19 15.81
N PHE A 229 -2.35 -19.34 14.50
CA PHE A 229 -1.51 -20.18 13.63
C PHE A 229 -0.50 -19.35 12.83
N GLY A 230 -0.76 -18.04 12.69
CA GLY A 230 0.13 -17.08 12.07
C GLY A 230 -0.14 -16.92 10.58
N ASP A 231 -0.44 -15.70 10.16
CA ASP A 231 -0.91 -15.39 8.81
C ASP A 231 -0.52 -13.97 8.41
N VAL A 232 -0.65 -13.65 7.11
CA VAL A 232 -0.43 -12.31 6.58
C VAL A 232 -1.58 -11.38 6.98
N TYR A 233 -1.27 -10.10 7.18
CA TYR A 233 -2.26 -9.04 7.35
C TYR A 233 -2.13 -7.97 6.27
N THR A 234 -3.28 -7.41 5.87
CA THR A 234 -3.36 -6.08 5.26
C THR A 234 -4.02 -5.17 6.29
N LYS A 235 -3.36 -4.07 6.64
CA LYS A 235 -3.90 -3.06 7.57
C LYS A 235 -4.08 -1.74 6.84
N GLN A 236 -5.34 -1.34 6.67
CA GLN A 236 -5.75 -0.05 6.11
C GLN A 236 -6.08 0.92 7.27
N ASP A 237 -5.31 2.00 7.40
CA ASP A 237 -5.61 3.10 8.32
C ASP A 237 -6.33 4.21 7.59
N LEU A 238 -7.45 4.69 8.15
CA LEU A 238 -8.17 5.86 7.65
C LEU A 238 -8.05 6.99 8.69
N VAL A 239 -7.60 8.17 8.27
CA VAL A 239 -7.58 9.37 9.13
C VAL A 239 -8.99 9.98 9.15
N PRO A 240 -9.63 10.14 10.32
CA PRO A 240 -10.96 10.76 10.40
C PRO A 240 -10.94 12.18 9.85
N THR A 241 -11.97 12.59 9.11
CA THR A 241 -11.99 13.89 8.40
C THR A 241 -11.76 15.11 9.31
N ALA A 242 -12.22 15.04 10.57
CA ALA A 242 -11.99 16.07 11.59
C ALA A 242 -10.57 16.07 12.21
N SER A 243 -9.73 15.10 11.82
CA SER A 243 -8.36 14.87 12.31
C SER A 243 -7.34 14.83 11.16
N ILE A 244 -7.75 15.26 9.96
CA ILE A 244 -6.87 15.46 8.80
C ILE A 244 -6.04 16.73 9.05
N ILE A 245 -4.74 16.55 9.25
CA ILE A 245 -3.77 17.64 9.36
C ILE A 245 -3.23 18.00 7.97
N TRP A 246 -3.08 19.29 7.69
CA TRP A 246 -2.64 19.78 6.38
C TRP A 246 -1.19 20.27 6.43
N SER A 247 -0.46 20.06 5.34
CA SER A 247 0.87 20.64 5.15
C SER A 247 0.80 22.16 5.25
N PRO A 248 1.89 22.84 5.65
CA PRO A 248 1.97 24.29 5.51
C PRO A 248 1.69 24.72 4.07
N CYS A 249 1.09 25.91 3.89
CA CYS A 249 1.03 26.54 2.57
C CYS A 249 2.43 27.00 2.16
N GLY A 250 2.94 26.48 1.05
CA GLY A 250 4.31 26.73 0.58
C GLY A 250 4.98 25.46 0.08
N ALA A 251 5.87 25.57 -0.89
CA ALA A 251 6.26 24.48 -1.81
C ALA A 251 7.11 23.32 -1.24
N THR A 252 7.46 23.34 0.05
CA THR A 252 8.38 22.37 0.67
C THR A 252 8.03 22.10 2.13
N GLY A 253 7.92 20.83 2.50
CA GLY A 253 7.70 20.38 3.88
C GLY A 253 8.20 18.95 4.09
N ILE A 254 8.50 18.60 5.34
CA ILE A 254 8.83 17.22 5.71
C ILE A 254 7.60 16.62 6.36
N LEU A 255 6.97 15.67 5.66
CA LEU A 255 5.99 14.77 6.24
C LEU A 255 6.73 13.71 7.04
N ASN A 256 6.36 13.56 8.31
CA ASN A 256 6.84 12.50 9.17
C ASN A 256 5.74 11.46 9.32
N VAL A 257 6.08 10.20 9.07
CA VAL A 257 5.18 9.05 9.25
C VAL A 257 5.83 8.11 10.26
N ASN A 258 5.26 8.04 11.45
CA ASN A 258 5.81 7.35 12.60
C ASN A 258 4.99 6.07 12.87
N ASN A 259 5.52 4.95 12.39
CA ASN A 259 4.89 3.64 12.52
C ASN A 259 5.44 2.95 13.76
N ARG A 260 4.57 2.45 14.63
CA ARG A 260 4.96 1.76 15.85
C ARG A 260 4.09 0.53 16.07
N ILE A 261 4.73 -0.60 16.28
CA ILE A 261 4.08 -1.83 16.75
C ILE A 261 4.44 -2.00 18.22
N ALA A 262 3.45 -2.37 19.04
CA ALA A 262 3.61 -2.68 20.45
C ALA A 262 2.84 -3.95 20.82
N LEU A 263 3.53 -4.95 21.35
CA LEU A 263 2.95 -6.20 21.84
C LEU A 263 2.74 -6.12 23.35
N THR A 264 1.55 -6.55 23.78
CA THR A 264 1.14 -6.68 25.17
C THR A 264 0.65 -8.10 25.42
N THR A 265 0.70 -8.58 26.66
CA THR A 265 0.19 -9.91 27.00
C THR A 265 -0.42 -9.95 28.39
N THR A 266 -1.50 -10.73 28.52
CA THR A 266 -2.12 -11.13 29.79
C THR A 266 -1.55 -12.44 30.33
N ASN A 267 -0.73 -13.15 29.55
CA ASN A 267 0.00 -14.36 29.96
C ASN A 267 1.51 -14.17 29.72
N SER A 268 2.31 -14.17 30.78
CA SER A 268 3.78 -14.00 30.70
C SER A 268 4.52 -15.15 30.00
N THR A 269 3.87 -16.31 29.81
CA THR A 269 4.42 -17.45 29.07
C THR A 269 4.03 -17.47 27.60
N ALA A 270 3.05 -16.66 27.18
CA ALA A 270 2.55 -16.66 25.81
C ALA A 270 3.49 -15.93 24.84
N TYR A 271 3.63 -16.48 23.64
CA TYR A 271 4.44 -15.93 22.55
C TYR A 271 3.63 -15.10 21.56
N GLY A 272 4.29 -14.12 20.95
CA GLY A 272 3.75 -13.42 19.79
C GLY A 272 4.83 -12.73 18.98
N THR A 273 4.60 -12.62 17.68
CA THR A 273 5.41 -11.88 16.71
C THR A 273 4.51 -11.10 15.77
N ILE A 274 4.93 -9.89 15.41
CA ILE A 274 4.40 -9.15 14.25
C ILE A 274 5.59 -8.52 13.52
N SER A 275 5.73 -8.79 12.22
CA SER A 275 6.55 -8.00 11.29
C SER A 275 5.67 -7.09 10.46
N ASP A 276 6.19 -5.91 10.12
CA ASP A 276 5.74 -5.09 9.00
C ASP A 276 6.77 -5.30 7.88
N ASP A 277 6.35 -5.80 6.72
CA ASP A 277 7.23 -6.22 5.63
C ASP A 277 7.28 -5.17 4.51
N ASP A 278 6.16 -4.51 4.20
CA ASP A 278 6.09 -3.31 3.35
C ASP A 278 5.09 -2.25 3.82
N ALA A 279 5.46 -0.99 3.57
CA ALA A 279 4.54 0.14 3.48
C ALA A 279 4.60 0.74 2.08
N THR A 280 3.73 0.25 1.19
CA THR A 280 3.60 0.76 -0.18
C THR A 280 2.93 2.14 -0.20
N VAL A 281 3.63 3.15 -0.74
CA VAL A 281 3.27 4.58 -0.63
C VAL A 281 3.32 5.25 -2.03
N ALA A 282 2.28 5.13 -2.85
CA ALA A 282 2.29 5.49 -4.29
C ALA A 282 1.64 6.86 -4.67
N LEU A 283 2.38 7.93 -5.05
CA LEU A 283 1.82 9.28 -5.39
C LEU A 283 0.84 9.34 -6.55
N THR A 284 0.77 8.34 -7.41
CA THR A 284 -0.40 8.17 -8.28
C THR A 284 -1.73 8.17 -7.48
N GLN A 285 -1.69 7.93 -6.16
CA GLN A 285 -2.72 8.27 -5.15
C GLN A 285 -2.15 8.36 -3.69
N GLN A 286 -1.00 9.02 -3.42
CA GLN A 286 -0.17 8.69 -2.22
C GLN A 286 -0.91 8.79 -0.91
N VAL A 287 -0.97 7.73 -0.11
CA VAL A 287 -1.54 7.79 1.23
C VAL A 287 -2.96 8.43 1.23
N HIS A 288 -3.70 8.21 0.13
CA HIS A 288 -4.90 8.92 -0.33
C HIS A 288 -4.88 10.43 -0.07
N VAL A 289 -3.76 11.11 -0.34
CA VAL A 289 -3.58 12.51 0.07
C VAL A 289 -4.65 13.41 -0.51
N ALA A 290 -5.37 14.10 0.37
CA ALA A 290 -6.26 15.17 -0.03
C ALA A 290 -5.43 16.39 -0.42
N TRP A 291 -5.80 17.06 -1.51
CA TRP A 291 -5.21 18.31 -1.97
C TRP A 291 -6.24 19.44 -1.89
N GLN A 292 -5.81 20.63 -1.48
CA GLN A 292 -6.60 21.86 -1.62
C GLN A 292 -5.70 23.04 -1.95
N ALA A 293 -6.29 24.07 -2.57
CA ALA A 293 -5.65 25.38 -2.64
C ALA A 293 -5.61 26.01 -1.23
N CYS A 294 -4.57 26.80 -0.95
CA CYS A 294 -4.48 27.57 0.29
C CYS A 294 -5.63 28.58 0.42
N LYS A 295 -5.90 29.01 1.66
CA LYS A 295 -6.91 30.01 2.02
C LYS A 295 -6.24 31.25 2.61
#